data_AF-A0A9D2QSU3-F1
#
_entry.id   AF-A0A9D2QSU3-F1
#
_cell.length_a   1.000
_cell.length_b   1.000
_cell.length_c   1.000
_cell.angle_alpha   90.00
_cell.angle_beta   90.00
_cell.angle_gamma   90.00
#
_symmetry.space_group_name_H-M   'P 1'
#
loop_
_entity.id
_entity.type
_entity.pdbx_description
1 polymer ?
#
loop_
_entity_poly.entity_id
_entity_poly.type
_entity_poly.pdbx_seq_one_letter_code
_entity_poly.pdbx_strand_id
1 'polypeptide(L)'
;MDIHGTPQFPYNWQYTGQTEETEPFTLNILCRALLLIFKDEGENDTGKVNVFVDGHYKMTADPRINGWLHCNTAILFSEAESREHIVEILPAPGEEKKKFTILGFGYVL
;
A
#
# COMPACT_ATOMS: atom_id res chain seq x y z
N MET A 1 -30.01 -16.90 1.62
CA MET A 1 -28.61 -16.62 1.27
C MET A 1 -28.49 -15.11 1.28
N ASP A 2 -27.64 -14.56 2.13
CA ASP A 2 -27.41 -13.12 2.13
C ASP A 2 -26.66 -12.76 0.85
N ILE A 3 -27.27 -11.94 0.01
CA ILE A 3 -26.73 -11.51 -1.30
C ILE A 3 -25.92 -10.22 -1.17
N HIS A 4 -25.88 -9.61 0.02
CA HIS A 4 -25.15 -8.39 0.27
C HIS A 4 -23.74 -8.71 0.71
N GLY A 5 -22.76 -8.37 -0.13
CA GLY A 5 -21.36 -8.47 0.23
C GLY A 5 -21.05 -7.55 1.43
N THR A 6 -20.44 -8.10 2.48
CA THR A 6 -19.91 -7.31 3.59
C THR A 6 -18.60 -6.64 3.15
N PRO A 7 -18.48 -5.30 3.25
CA PRO A 7 -17.23 -4.61 2.92
C PRO A 7 -16.09 -5.09 3.83
N GLN A 8 -15.03 -5.63 3.22
CA GLN A 8 -13.76 -5.89 3.89
C GLN A 8 -12.85 -4.71 3.53
N PHE A 9 -12.41 -3.92 4.51
CA PHE A 9 -11.67 -2.65 4.33
C PHE A 9 -12.49 -1.44 3.80
N PRO A 10 -13.61 -1.05 4.47
CA PRO A 10 -14.40 0.12 4.07
C PRO A 10 -13.68 1.48 4.26
N TYR A 11 -12.60 1.52 5.06
CA TYR A 11 -11.82 2.72 5.35
C TYR A 11 -10.41 2.63 4.76
N ASN A 12 -10.33 2.21 3.50
CA ASN A 12 -9.08 2.13 2.75
C ASN A 12 -8.64 3.51 2.23
N TRP A 13 -7.40 3.58 1.74
CA TRP A 13 -6.89 4.76 1.03
C TRP A 13 -6.57 4.39 -0.41
N GLN A 14 -6.95 5.24 -1.36
CA GLN A 14 -6.68 5.04 -2.78
C GLN A 14 -6.02 6.27 -3.39
N TYR A 15 -4.89 6.05 -4.04
CA TYR A 15 -4.34 6.96 -5.03
C TYR A 15 -5.12 6.77 -6.33
N THR A 16 -5.65 7.85 -6.91
CA THR A 16 -6.50 7.77 -8.12
C THR A 16 -5.74 8.04 -9.42
N GLY A 17 -4.50 8.55 -9.35
CA GLY A 17 -3.73 8.95 -10.54
C GLY A 17 -4.29 10.15 -11.30
N GLN A 18 -5.24 10.89 -10.70
CA GLN A 18 -5.92 12.03 -11.32
C GLN A 18 -5.45 13.39 -10.77
N THR A 19 -4.56 13.39 -9.78
CA THR A 19 -4.04 14.63 -9.18
C THR A 19 -2.99 15.27 -10.09
N GLU A 20 -2.96 16.61 -10.16
CA GLU A 20 -1.94 17.33 -10.95
C GLU A 20 -0.54 17.17 -10.35
N GLU A 21 -0.47 17.13 -9.02
CA GLU A 21 0.75 16.86 -8.26
C GLU A 21 0.64 15.50 -7.56
N THR A 22 1.76 14.78 -7.47
CA THR A 22 1.82 13.48 -6.80
C THR A 22 2.27 13.70 -5.36
N GLU A 23 1.32 13.60 -4.41
CA GLU A 23 1.61 13.60 -2.98
C GLU A 23 1.80 12.16 -2.47
N PRO A 24 2.79 11.91 -1.60
CA PRO A 24 2.95 10.62 -0.95
C PRO A 24 1.80 10.34 0.01
N PHE A 25 1.41 9.07 0.12
CA PHE A 25 0.80 8.61 1.36
C PHE A 25 1.89 8.55 2.43
N THR A 26 1.70 9.25 3.55
CA THR A 26 2.67 9.29 4.65
C THR A 26 2.06 8.74 5.94
N LEU A 27 2.78 7.82 6.58
CA LEU A 27 2.42 7.23 7.87
C LEU A 27 3.59 7.40 8.85
N ASN A 28 3.31 7.98 10.01
CA ASN A 28 4.23 7.98 11.16
C ASN A 28 3.71 6.96 12.18
N ILE A 29 4.55 5.98 12.55
CA ILE A 29 4.15 4.86 13.41
C ILE A 29 5.30 4.36 14.29
N LEU A 30 5.00 4.07 15.56
CA LEU A 30 5.88 3.35 16.48
C LEU A 30 5.62 1.84 16.37
N CYS A 31 6.56 1.07 15.84
CA CYS A 31 6.46 -0.38 15.74
C CYS A 31 7.84 -1.01 15.51
N ARG A 32 7.96 -2.32 15.72
CA ARG A 32 9.14 -3.11 15.32
C ARG A 32 8.93 -3.92 14.05
N ALA A 33 7.68 -4.12 13.63
CA ALA A 33 7.38 -4.75 12.34
C ALA A 33 6.14 -4.13 11.72
N LEU A 34 6.16 -4.01 10.38
CA LEU A 34 5.08 -3.43 9.61
C LEU A 34 4.84 -4.23 8.34
N LEU A 35 3.56 -4.53 8.09
CA LEU A 35 3.07 -5.15 6.86
C LEU A 35 2.16 -4.16 6.13
N LEU A 36 2.41 -3.98 4.83
CA LEU A 36 1.51 -3.28 3.93
C LEU A 36 0.49 -4.27 3.38
N ILE A 37 -0.81 -3.94 3.47
CA ILE A 37 -1.90 -4.69 2.87
C ILE A 37 -2.47 -3.81 1.74
N PHE A 38 -2.45 -4.32 0.51
CA PHE A 38 -2.87 -3.58 -0.67
C PHE A 38 -3.72 -4.45 -1.59
N LYS A 39 -4.55 -3.81 -2.40
CA LYS A 39 -5.46 -4.50 -3.32
C LYS A 39 -4.70 -4.95 -4.56
N ASP A 40 -4.83 -6.23 -4.92
CA ASP A 40 -4.50 -6.71 -6.26
C ASP A 40 -5.68 -6.45 -7.19
N GLU A 41 -5.38 -6.01 -8.40
CA GLU A 41 -6.38 -5.74 -9.43
C GLU A 41 -5.87 -6.21 -10.79
N GLY A 42 -6.75 -6.83 -11.57
CA GLY A 42 -6.46 -7.18 -12.96
C GLY A 42 -6.65 -6.02 -13.95
N GLU A 43 -7.04 -4.83 -13.47
CA GLU A 43 -7.33 -3.69 -14.34
C GLU A 43 -6.03 -2.99 -14.79
N ASN A 44 -5.98 -2.59 -16.07
CA ASN A 44 -4.79 -1.99 -16.68
C ASN A 44 -4.44 -0.59 -16.14
N ASP A 45 -5.41 0.08 -15.52
CA ASP A 45 -5.25 1.38 -14.88
C ASP A 45 -4.69 1.29 -13.46
N THR A 46 -4.35 0.08 -12.98
CA THR A 46 -3.72 -0.13 -11.67
C THR A 46 -2.20 -0.13 -11.78
N GLY A 47 -1.55 0.70 -10.95
CA GLY A 47 -0.14 1.02 -11.03
C GLY A 47 0.69 0.47 -9.88
N LYS A 48 2.01 0.40 -10.08
CA LYS A 48 2.94 0.03 -9.00
C LYS A 48 3.27 1.24 -8.13
N VAL A 49 3.54 1.00 -6.85
CA VAL A 49 4.02 2.04 -5.94
C VAL A 49 5.37 1.65 -5.34
N ASN A 50 6.25 2.63 -5.16
CA ASN A 50 7.46 2.49 -4.38
C ASN A 50 7.17 2.83 -2.93
N VAL A 51 7.68 2.00 -2.03
CA VAL A 51 7.57 2.17 -0.58
C VAL A 51 8.93 2.54 -0.02
N PHE A 52 8.98 3.62 0.75
CA PHE A 52 10.14 4.11 1.45
C PHE A 52 9.90 4.03 2.96
N VAL A 53 10.91 3.64 3.71
CA VAL A 53 10.90 3.61 5.18
C VAL A 53 12.10 4.42 5.66
N ASP A 54 11.85 5.45 6.45
CA ASP A 54 12.85 6.40 6.95
C ASP A 54 13.70 6.99 5.81
N GLY A 55 13.04 7.35 4.70
CA GLY A 55 13.67 7.90 3.49
C GLY A 55 14.40 6.88 2.62
N HIS A 56 14.46 5.60 3.01
CA HIS A 56 15.16 4.55 2.25
C HIS A 56 14.18 3.73 1.43
N TYR A 57 14.47 3.55 0.14
CA TYR A 57 13.69 2.66 -0.72
C TYR A 57 13.69 1.25 -0.16
N LYS A 58 12.48 0.68 0.01
CA LYS A 58 12.30 -0.66 0.57
C LYS A 58 11.89 -1.67 -0.49
N MET A 59 10.87 -1.35 -1.28
CA MET A 59 10.36 -2.22 -2.34
C MET A 59 9.42 -1.48 -3.27
N THR A 60 9.11 -2.12 -4.40
CA THR A 60 7.97 -1.78 -5.25
C THR A 60 6.84 -2.77 -4.96
N ALA A 61 5.69 -2.27 -4.51
CA ALA A 61 4.46 -3.05 -4.39
C ALA A 61 3.73 -3.06 -5.74
N ASP A 62 3.63 -4.24 -6.34
CA ASP A 62 2.99 -4.45 -7.63
C ASP A 62 1.64 -5.14 -7.44
N PRO A 63 0.51 -4.43 -7.66
CA PRO A 63 -0.84 -4.96 -7.46
C PRO A 63 -1.29 -5.87 -8.60
N ARG A 64 -0.40 -6.29 -9.51
CA ARG A 64 -0.71 -7.15 -10.65
C ARG A 64 0.07 -8.46 -10.66
N ILE A 65 0.76 -8.79 -9.56
CA ILE A 65 1.56 -10.02 -9.48
C ILE A 65 0.67 -11.26 -9.65
N ASN A 66 -0.51 -11.28 -9.03
CA ASN A 66 -1.43 -12.41 -9.16
C ASN A 66 -2.55 -12.10 -10.19
N GLY A 67 -2.91 -10.83 -10.38
CA GLY A 67 -3.85 -10.40 -11.43
C GLY A 67 -5.30 -10.83 -11.19
N TRP A 68 -5.65 -11.08 -9.93
CA TRP A 68 -6.97 -11.52 -9.51
C TRP A 68 -7.39 -10.72 -8.27
N LEU A 69 -8.65 -10.31 -8.18
CA LEU A 69 -9.12 -9.30 -7.23
C LEU A 69 -9.06 -9.81 -5.77
N HIS A 70 -7.90 -9.68 -5.13
CA HIS A 70 -7.59 -10.22 -3.81
C HIS A 70 -6.71 -9.24 -3.00
N CYS A 71 -6.51 -9.50 -1.71
CA CYS A 71 -5.59 -8.73 -0.88
C CYS A 71 -4.17 -9.31 -0.94
N ASN A 72 -3.20 -8.46 -1.30
CA ASN A 72 -1.78 -8.76 -1.18
C ASN A 72 -1.25 -8.19 0.14
N THR A 73 -0.31 -8.91 0.76
CA THR A 73 0.40 -8.44 1.95
C THR A 73 1.91 -8.52 1.72
N ALA A 74 2.62 -7.46 2.08
CA ALA A 74 4.09 -7.41 2.00
C ALA A 74 4.68 -6.94 3.33
N ILE A 75 5.74 -7.61 3.79
CA ILE A 75 6.50 -7.18 4.98
C ILE A 75 7.38 -6.00 4.58
N LEU A 76 7.11 -4.82 5.14
CA LEU A 76 7.95 -3.65 4.95
C LEU A 76 9.20 -3.77 5.81
N PHE A 77 9.09 -4.14 7.08
CA PHE A 77 10.25 -4.42 7.94
C PHE A 77 9.86 -5.30 9.13
N SER A 78 10.87 -5.90 9.74
CA SER A 78 10.79 -6.64 11.00
C SER A 78 12.13 -6.52 11.71
N GLU A 79 12.11 -5.86 12.87
CA GLU A 79 13.28 -5.46 13.65
C GLU A 79 13.17 -6.02 15.07
N ALA A 80 14.25 -5.93 15.84
CA ALA A 80 14.29 -6.46 17.20
C ALA A 80 13.53 -5.57 18.20
N GLU A 81 13.64 -4.26 18.05
CA GLU A 81 13.11 -3.24 18.96
C GLU A 81 12.16 -2.28 18.24
N SER A 82 11.21 -1.72 18.98
CA SER A 82 10.24 -0.75 18.47
C SER A 82 10.88 0.63 18.36
N ARG A 83 10.65 1.32 17.25
CA ARG A 83 11.01 2.73 17.08
C ARG A 83 10.00 3.46 16.20
N GLU A 84 10.07 4.79 16.22
CA GLU A 84 9.29 5.61 15.30
C GLU A 84 9.85 5.47 13.89
N HIS A 85 8.94 5.24 12.94
CA HIS A 85 9.24 5.16 11.52
C HIS A 85 8.36 6.10 10.74
N ILE A 86 8.92 6.65 9.66
CA ILE A 86 8.15 7.37 8.64
C ILE A 86 8.10 6.50 7.39
N VAL A 87 6.89 6.15 6.97
CA VAL A 87 6.64 5.38 5.76
C VAL A 87 6.02 6.29 4.72
N GLU A 88 6.62 6.30 3.53
CA GLU A 88 6.13 7.07 2.38
C GLU A 88 5.86 6.11 1.23
N ILE A 89 4.68 6.25 0.62
CA ILE A 89 4.25 5.42 -0.52
C ILE A 89 3.88 6.35 -1.67
N LEU A 90 4.56 6.16 -2.80
CA LEU A 90 4.44 6.98 -4.01
C LEU A 90 4.27 6.09 -5.24
N PRO A 91 3.60 6.54 -6.30
CA PRO A 91 3.67 5.89 -7.60
C PRO A 91 5.11 5.61 -8.02
N ALA A 92 5.36 4.43 -8.58
CA ALA A 92 6.65 4.15 -9.21
C ALA A 92 6.81 5.02 -10.48
N PRO A 93 8.05 5.30 -10.92
CA PRO A 93 8.27 6.11 -12.12
C PRO A 93 7.50 5.58 -13.34
N GLY A 94 6.70 6.43 -13.97
CA GLY A 94 5.85 6.10 -15.11
C GLY A 94 4.48 5.49 -14.76
N GLU A 95 4.16 5.32 -13.47
CA GLU A 95 2.89 4.80 -12.98
C GLU A 95 2.01 5.91 -12.34
N GLU A 96 2.39 7.19 -12.46
CA GLU A 96 1.74 8.33 -11.80
C GLU A 96 0.28 8.52 -12.20
N LYS A 97 -0.12 8.04 -13.38
CA LYS A 97 -1.52 8.14 -13.86
C LYS A 97 -2.36 6.90 -13.60
N LYS A 98 -1.89 6.03 -12.71
CA LYS A 98 -2.53 4.76 -12.41
C LYS A 98 -2.91 4.67 -10.93
N LYS A 99 -4.04 4.02 -10.66
CA LYS A 99 -4.55 3.91 -9.31
C LYS A 99 -3.79 2.87 -8.49
N PHE A 100 -3.77 3.06 -7.18
CA PHE A 100 -3.27 2.07 -6.22
C PHE A 100 -4.07 2.18 -4.92
N THR A 101 -4.44 1.04 -4.33
CA THR A 101 -5.28 1.01 -3.12
C THR A 101 -4.54 0.34 -1.97
N ILE A 102 -4.31 1.10 -0.90
CA ILE A 102 -3.85 0.61 0.40
C ILE A 102 -5.08 0.17 1.19
N LEU A 103 -5.18 -1.12 1.49
CA LEU A 103 -6.28 -1.68 2.27
C LEU A 103 -6.07 -1.50 3.78
N GLY A 104 -4.82 -1.48 4.22
CA GLY A 104 -4.46 -1.23 5.61
C GLY A 104 -3.02 -1.66 5.93
N PHE A 105 -2.73 -1.68 7.22
CA PHE A 105 -1.42 -2.08 7.75
C PHE A 105 -1.59 -3.08 8.89
N GLY A 106 -0.74 -4.09 8.92
CA GLY A 106 -0.52 -4.92 10.11
C GLY A 106 0.75 -4.46 10.81
N TYR A 107 0.75 -4.33 12.14
CA TYR A 107 1.95 -3.91 12.86
C TYR A 107 2.16 -4.74 14.13
N VAL A 108 3.41 -4.80 14.57
CA VAL A 108 3.80 -5.33 15.88
C VAL A 108 4.47 -4.20 16.64
N LEU A 109 3.96 -3.89 17.83
CA LEU A 109 4.66 -3.00 18.75
C LEU A 109 6.02 -3.61 19.10
#